data_AF-E7DPM8-F1
#
_entry.id   AF-E7DPM8-F1
#
_cell.length_a   1.000
_cell.length_b   1.000
_cell.length_c   1.000
_cell.angle_alpha   90.00
_cell.angle_beta   90.00
_cell.angle_gamma   90.00
#
_symmetry.space_group_name_H-M   'P 1'
#
loop_
_entity.id
_entity.type
_entity.pdbx_description
1 polymer ?
#
loop_
_entity_poly.entity_id
_entity_poly.type
_entity_poly.pdbx_seq_one_letter_code
_entity_poly.pdbx_strand_id
1 'polypeptide(L)'
;MRLPLGLDAEVFLSILIGAMDTEAPIRGYTQTSRQYLEKLHPQMARFVGGTVGENGELLELGLWEKEERQHTPALIKIYTQLTGEKITPKLRTVRGYLPTDDAYEDLYRHGLHRIATEYGATCLYIWLMAHTTGALQDVLEELAQDEINHMTKFWGFGVWAFPDTGLMRIGRTLIKTRSPFWSS
;
A
#
# COMPACT_ATOMS: atom_id res chain seq x y z
N MET A 1 1.91 -24.85 -15.87
CA MET A 1 2.58 -24.00 -14.86
C MET A 1 2.95 -24.91 -13.69
N ARG A 2 4.18 -24.87 -13.17
CA ARG A 2 4.58 -25.74 -12.04
C ARG A 2 4.05 -25.13 -10.73
N LEU A 3 3.59 -26.00 -9.84
CA LEU A 3 3.12 -25.69 -8.49
C LEU A 3 4.23 -24.97 -7.68
N PRO A 4 3.86 -24.22 -6.62
CA PRO A 4 4.84 -23.58 -5.74
C PRO A 4 5.82 -24.59 -5.15
N LEU A 5 7.10 -24.21 -5.05
CA LEU A 5 8.17 -25.10 -4.63
C LEU A 5 8.05 -25.43 -3.13
N GLY A 6 7.90 -26.73 -2.82
CA GLY A 6 8.01 -27.25 -1.46
C GLY A 6 6.95 -26.75 -0.47
N LEU A 7 5.84 -26.20 -0.97
CA LEU A 7 4.77 -25.62 -0.17
C LEU A 7 3.42 -26.20 -0.59
N ASP A 8 2.50 -26.31 0.35
CA ASP A 8 1.09 -26.56 0.07
C ASP A 8 0.51 -25.47 -0.83
N ALA A 9 -0.13 -25.89 -1.93
CA ALA A 9 -0.76 -24.98 -2.89
C ALA A 9 -1.88 -24.14 -2.23
N GLU A 10 -2.60 -24.69 -1.25
CA GLU A 10 -3.65 -23.96 -0.54
C GLU A 10 -3.08 -22.80 0.28
N VAL A 11 -1.91 -22.99 0.89
CA VAL A 11 -1.21 -21.93 1.63
C VAL A 11 -0.77 -20.82 0.68
N PHE A 12 -0.16 -21.19 -0.46
CA PHE A 12 0.25 -20.22 -1.47
C PHE A 12 -0.93 -19.40 -1.98
N LEU A 13 -2.02 -20.09 -2.37
CA LEU A 13 -3.22 -19.44 -2.91
C LEU A 13 -3.91 -18.56 -1.86
N SER A 14 -3.94 -18.98 -0.60
CA SER A 14 -4.49 -18.17 0.49
C SER A 14 -3.73 -16.85 0.67
N ILE A 15 -2.40 -16.89 0.58
CA ILE A 15 -1.54 -15.71 0.68
C ILE A 15 -1.72 -14.80 -0.54
N LEU A 16 -1.78 -15.37 -1.74
CA LEU A 16 -2.05 -14.64 -2.98
C LEU A 16 -3.42 -13.92 -2.94
N ILE A 17 -4.47 -14.60 -2.45
CA ILE A 17 -5.79 -13.99 -2.23
C ILE A 17 -5.70 -12.86 -1.21
N GLY A 18 -4.98 -13.06 -0.11
CA GLY A 18 -4.75 -12.03 0.90
C GLY A 18 -4.07 -10.77 0.35
N ALA A 19 -3.06 -10.94 -0.50
CA ALA A 19 -2.40 -9.85 -1.22
C ALA A 19 -3.41 -9.10 -2.10
N MET A 20 -4.16 -9.84 -2.91
CA MET A 20 -5.16 -9.30 -3.83
C MET A 20 -6.27 -8.50 -3.12
N ASP A 21 -6.79 -9.03 -2.02
CA ASP A 21 -7.79 -8.33 -1.19
C ASP A 21 -7.25 -7.01 -0.61
N THR A 22 -5.96 -7.01 -0.26
CA THR A 22 -5.27 -5.84 0.29
C THR A 22 -5.03 -4.78 -0.78
N GLU A 23 -4.70 -5.18 -2.01
CA GLU A 23 -4.47 -4.27 -3.14
C GLU A 23 -5.76 -3.67 -3.71
N ALA A 24 -6.85 -4.44 -3.71
CA ALA A 24 -8.05 -4.12 -4.47
C ALA A 24 -8.69 -2.74 -4.19
N PRO A 25 -8.74 -2.22 -2.95
CA PRO A 25 -9.29 -0.89 -2.68
C PRO A 25 -8.26 0.25 -2.84
N ILE A 26 -7.29 0.11 -3.76
CA ILE A 26 -6.23 1.09 -4.01
C ILE A 26 -6.71 2.54 -4.20
N ARG A 27 -7.85 2.74 -4.87
CA ARG A 27 -8.47 4.05 -5.01
C ARG A 27 -8.72 4.70 -3.65
N GLY A 28 -9.22 3.95 -2.68
CA GLY A 28 -9.48 4.48 -1.35
C GLY A 28 -8.20 4.85 -0.61
N TYR A 29 -7.15 4.04 -0.72
CA TYR A 29 -5.86 4.32 -0.09
C TYR A 29 -5.18 5.55 -0.70
N THR A 30 -5.19 5.67 -2.02
CA THR A 30 -4.61 6.81 -2.75
C THR A 30 -5.34 8.11 -2.44
N GLN A 31 -6.67 8.09 -2.38
CA GLN A 31 -7.46 9.27 -1.99
C GLN A 31 -7.24 9.65 -0.53
N THR A 32 -7.12 8.67 0.38
CA THR A 32 -6.80 8.95 1.79
C THR A 32 -5.43 9.61 1.91
N SER A 33 -4.41 9.08 1.23
CA SER A 33 -3.07 9.67 1.21
C SER A 33 -3.06 11.08 0.59
N ARG A 34 -3.82 11.29 -0.50
CA ARG A 34 -4.02 12.62 -1.09
C ARG A 34 -4.58 13.61 -0.08
N GLN A 35 -5.61 13.23 0.67
CA GLN A 35 -6.25 14.10 1.66
C GLN A 35 -5.30 14.52 2.80
N TYR A 36 -4.46 13.61 3.31
CA TYR A 36 -3.44 13.97 4.30
C TYR A 36 -2.37 14.94 3.72
N LEU A 37 -2.06 14.82 2.43
CA LEU A 37 -1.04 15.66 1.77
C LEU A 37 -1.58 17.01 1.30
N GLU A 38 -2.85 17.11 0.94
CA GLU A 38 -3.43 18.23 0.19
C GLU A 38 -3.17 19.60 0.83
N LYS A 39 -3.29 19.70 2.16
CA LYS A 39 -3.11 20.96 2.89
C LYS A 39 -1.65 21.41 2.98
N LEU A 40 -0.71 20.48 3.10
CA LEU A 40 0.70 20.76 3.41
C LEU A 40 1.61 20.67 2.18
N HIS A 41 1.34 19.70 1.31
CA HIS A 41 2.15 19.36 0.14
C HIS A 41 1.25 19.02 -1.07
N PRO A 42 0.56 20.01 -1.67
CA PRO A 42 -0.42 19.78 -2.74
C PRO A 42 0.19 19.13 -3.99
N GLN A 43 1.46 19.38 -4.30
CA GLN A 43 2.14 18.73 -5.42
C GLN A 43 2.31 17.22 -5.20
N MET A 44 2.64 16.81 -3.97
CA MET A 44 2.70 15.40 -3.60
C MET A 44 1.31 14.77 -3.55
N ALA A 45 0.30 15.52 -3.09
CA ALA A 45 -1.08 15.06 -3.13
C ALA A 45 -1.50 14.69 -4.56
N ARG A 46 -1.18 15.56 -5.53
CA ARG A 46 -1.38 15.30 -6.97
C ARG A 46 -0.58 14.10 -7.48
N PHE A 47 0.69 13.96 -7.07
CA PHE A 47 1.49 12.79 -7.44
C PHE A 47 0.86 11.47 -6.95
N VAL A 48 0.37 11.44 -5.70
CA VAL A 48 -0.14 10.24 -5.03
C VAL A 48 -1.53 9.87 -5.52
N GLY A 49 -2.50 10.77 -5.37
CA GLY A 49 -3.93 10.48 -5.64
C GLY A 49 -4.55 11.37 -6.72
N GLY A 50 -3.75 12.17 -7.42
CA GLY A 50 -4.22 12.96 -8.54
C GLY A 50 -4.97 14.23 -8.15
N THR A 51 -5.77 14.73 -9.10
CA THR A 51 -6.55 15.96 -8.94
C THR A 51 -8.02 15.60 -8.84
N VAL A 52 -8.72 16.18 -7.86
CA VAL A 52 -10.16 15.98 -7.62
C VAL A 52 -10.88 17.33 -7.80
N GLY A 53 -12.01 17.32 -8.52
CA GLY A 53 -12.84 18.49 -8.75
C GLY A 53 -13.68 18.87 -7.53
N GLU A 54 -14.35 20.02 -7.60
CA GLU A 54 -15.18 20.54 -6.49
C GLU A 54 -16.35 19.60 -6.10
N ASN A 55 -16.81 18.79 -7.05
CA ASN A 55 -17.86 17.77 -6.86
C ASN A 55 -17.31 16.44 -6.29
N GLY A 56 -16.01 16.34 -6.00
CA GLY A 56 -15.37 15.11 -5.53
C GLY A 56 -15.02 14.12 -6.65
N GLU A 57 -15.25 14.46 -7.92
CA GLU A 57 -14.87 13.60 -9.04
C GLU A 57 -13.37 13.68 -9.34
N LEU A 58 -12.77 12.53 -9.64
CA LEU A 58 -11.37 12.49 -10.07
C LEU A 58 -11.23 13.08 -11.47
N LEU A 59 -10.46 14.15 -11.59
CA LEU A 59 -10.13 14.81 -12.87
C LEU A 59 -8.87 14.22 -13.49
N GLU A 60 -7.88 13.88 -12.66
CA GLU A 60 -6.59 13.34 -13.11
C GLU A 60 -6.12 12.26 -12.14
N LEU A 61 -5.60 11.15 -12.66
CA LEU A 61 -5.04 10.07 -11.86
C LEU A 61 -3.64 10.43 -11.37
N GLY A 62 -3.35 10.17 -10.10
CA GLY A 62 -1.98 10.26 -9.58
C GLY A 62 -1.06 9.25 -10.27
N LEU A 63 0.23 9.59 -10.38
CA LEU A 63 1.21 8.69 -10.99
C LEU A 63 1.38 7.42 -10.14
N TRP A 64 1.48 7.57 -8.82
CA TRP A 64 1.57 6.43 -7.92
C TRP A 64 0.30 5.57 -7.96
N GLU A 65 -0.89 6.17 -7.95
CA GLU A 65 -2.14 5.41 -8.14
C GLU A 65 -2.17 4.65 -9.48
N LYS A 66 -1.59 5.21 -10.54
CA LYS A 66 -1.53 4.56 -11.85
C LYS A 66 -0.67 3.29 -11.83
N GLU A 67 0.47 3.35 -11.12
CA GLU A 67 1.38 2.22 -10.87
C GLU A 67 0.64 1.13 -10.08
N GLU A 68 0.17 1.46 -8.88
CA GLU A 68 -0.51 0.53 -7.95
C GLU A 68 -1.75 -0.17 -8.52
N ARG A 69 -2.49 0.52 -9.40
CA ARG A 69 -3.68 -0.08 -10.05
C ARG A 69 -3.35 -1.28 -10.95
N GLN A 70 -2.08 -1.53 -11.28
CA GLN A 70 -1.66 -2.72 -12.02
C GLN A 70 -1.53 -3.97 -11.14
N HIS A 71 -1.37 -3.83 -9.82
CA HIS A 71 -1.09 -4.95 -8.91
C HIS A 71 -2.25 -5.94 -8.84
N THR A 72 -3.46 -5.44 -8.54
CA THR A 72 -4.65 -6.31 -8.43
C THR A 72 -4.92 -7.12 -9.72
N PRO A 73 -4.92 -6.52 -10.92
CA PRO A 73 -5.03 -7.29 -12.18
C PRO A 73 -3.93 -8.35 -12.36
N ALA A 74 -2.68 -8.04 -12.00
CA ALA A 74 -1.58 -9.00 -12.09
C ALA A 74 -1.82 -10.21 -11.17
N LEU A 75 -2.23 -9.97 -9.92
CA LEU A 75 -2.54 -11.01 -8.94
C LEU A 75 -3.74 -11.87 -9.36
N ILE A 76 -4.81 -11.28 -9.91
CA ILE A 76 -5.96 -12.02 -10.47
C ILE A 76 -5.50 -12.93 -11.61
N LYS A 77 -4.62 -12.43 -12.49
CA LYS A 77 -4.09 -13.20 -13.61
C LYS A 77 -3.25 -14.37 -13.13
N ILE A 78 -2.38 -14.17 -12.13
CA ILE A 78 -1.62 -15.24 -11.49
C ILE A 78 -2.58 -16.31 -10.93
N TYR A 79 -3.58 -15.91 -10.14
CA TYR A 79 -4.55 -16.83 -9.56
C TYR A 79 -5.23 -17.66 -10.65
N THR A 80 -5.75 -16.99 -11.67
CA THR A 80 -6.45 -17.63 -12.80
C THR A 80 -5.56 -18.60 -13.56
N GLN A 81 -4.27 -18.29 -13.72
CA GLN A 81 -3.31 -19.18 -14.39
C GLN A 81 -2.96 -20.42 -13.55
N LEU A 82 -2.96 -20.30 -12.23
CA LEU A 82 -2.67 -21.40 -11.31
C LEU A 82 -3.87 -22.34 -11.12
N THR A 83 -5.08 -21.79 -11.07
CA THR A 83 -6.30 -22.54 -10.72
C THR A 83 -7.21 -22.84 -11.91
N GLY A 84 -7.13 -22.04 -12.99
CA GLY A 84 -8.11 -22.03 -14.07
C GLY A 84 -9.41 -21.30 -13.72
N GLU A 85 -9.53 -20.75 -12.51
CA GLU A 85 -10.75 -20.14 -11.98
C GLU A 85 -10.69 -18.62 -11.98
N LYS A 86 -11.84 -17.98 -12.14
CA LYS A 86 -11.97 -16.53 -11.94
C LYS A 86 -12.19 -16.23 -10.46
N ILE A 87 -11.63 -15.12 -10.01
CA ILE A 87 -11.82 -14.61 -8.65
C ILE A 87 -12.16 -13.12 -8.68
N THR A 88 -13.00 -12.71 -7.73
CA THR A 88 -13.27 -11.30 -7.44
C THR A 88 -12.66 -10.99 -6.06
N PRO A 89 -11.72 -10.04 -5.95
CA PRO A 89 -11.14 -9.66 -4.67
C PRO A 89 -12.21 -9.19 -3.68
N LYS A 90 -12.04 -9.50 -2.40
CA LYS A 90 -12.86 -8.95 -1.33
C LYS A 90 -12.26 -7.62 -0.88
N LEU A 91 -12.99 -6.54 -1.14
CA LEU A 91 -12.54 -5.20 -0.77
C LEU A 91 -12.40 -5.07 0.75
N ARG A 92 -11.19 -4.79 1.21
CA ARG A 92 -10.93 -4.42 2.60
C ARG A 92 -11.51 -3.04 2.89
N THR A 93 -11.97 -2.84 4.12
CA THR A 93 -12.41 -1.52 4.59
C THR A 93 -11.21 -0.58 4.63
N VAL A 94 -11.28 0.50 3.85
CA VAL A 94 -10.27 1.55 3.87
C VAL A 94 -10.53 2.45 5.07
N ARG A 95 -9.50 2.65 5.90
CA ARG A 95 -9.54 3.72 6.90
C ARG A 95 -9.44 5.05 6.18
N GLY A 96 -10.53 5.81 6.17
CA GLY A 96 -10.57 7.14 5.55
C GLY A 96 -9.69 8.17 6.25
N TYR A 97 -9.64 9.37 5.68
CA TYR A 97 -8.99 10.52 6.28
C TYR A 97 -9.66 10.91 7.60
N LEU A 98 -8.86 11.01 8.67
CA LEU A 98 -9.32 11.34 10.02
C LEU A 98 -8.46 12.51 10.55
N PRO A 99 -8.75 13.75 10.13
CA PRO A 99 -7.98 14.90 10.56
C PRO A 99 -8.17 15.18 12.05
N THR A 100 -7.10 15.70 12.64
CA THR A 100 -7.07 16.39 13.92
C THR A 100 -6.73 17.87 13.71
N ASP A 101 -6.57 18.61 14.80
CA ASP A 101 -6.13 20.01 14.73
C ASP A 101 -4.64 20.16 14.34
N ASP A 102 -3.87 19.06 14.33
CA ASP A 102 -2.46 19.02 13.95
C ASP A 102 -2.24 18.23 12.65
N ALA A 103 -2.48 18.90 11.52
CA ALA A 103 -2.30 18.32 10.19
C ALA A 103 -0.86 17.82 9.93
N TYR A 104 0.14 18.36 10.63
CA TYR A 104 1.53 17.95 10.45
C TYR A 104 1.80 16.61 11.14
N GLU A 105 1.32 16.43 12.38
CA GLU A 105 1.38 15.14 13.07
C GLU A 105 0.53 14.07 12.39
N ASP A 106 -0.64 14.45 11.86
CA ASP A 106 -1.51 13.56 11.09
C ASP A 106 -0.79 13.02 9.84
N LEU A 107 -0.20 13.92 9.05
CA LEU A 107 0.58 13.53 7.87
C LEU A 107 1.79 12.68 8.25
N TYR A 108 2.50 13.01 9.34
CA TYR A 108 3.63 12.22 9.81
C TYR A 108 3.23 10.77 10.11
N ARG A 109 2.15 10.57 10.87
CA ARG A 109 1.62 9.25 11.20
C ARG A 109 1.17 8.48 9.98
N HIS A 110 0.48 9.16 9.07
CA HIS A 110 0.05 8.56 7.81
C HIS A 110 1.25 8.13 6.95
N GLY A 111 2.28 8.96 6.87
CA GLY A 111 3.53 8.63 6.17
C GLY A 111 4.23 7.39 6.74
N LEU A 112 4.35 7.29 8.07
CA LEU A 112 4.88 6.08 8.73
C LEU A 112 4.06 4.83 8.40
N HIS A 113 2.73 4.97 8.39
CA HIS A 113 1.85 3.87 8.02
C HIS A 113 2.03 3.43 6.57
N ARG A 114 2.21 4.38 5.62
CA ARG A 114 2.49 4.04 4.21
C ARG A 114 3.81 3.30 4.07
N ILE A 115 4.88 3.76 4.70
CA ILE A 115 6.18 3.06 4.69
C ILE A 115 6.04 1.62 5.21
N ALA A 116 5.30 1.43 6.31
CA ALA A 116 5.08 0.09 6.87
C ALA A 116 4.22 -0.79 5.94
N THR A 117 3.26 -0.20 5.22
CA THR A 117 2.41 -0.91 4.25
C THR A 117 3.24 -1.39 3.06
N GLU A 118 4.04 -0.53 2.44
CA GLU A 118 4.85 -0.92 1.27
C GLU A 118 5.94 -1.92 1.66
N TYR A 119 6.51 -1.78 2.87
CA TYR A 119 7.45 -2.76 3.41
C TYR A 119 6.78 -4.14 3.60
N GLY A 120 5.54 -4.16 4.10
CA GLY A 120 4.75 -5.38 4.25
C GLY A 120 4.47 -6.05 2.90
N ALA A 121 4.05 -5.27 1.90
CA ALA A 121 3.82 -5.74 0.54
C ALA A 121 5.12 -6.26 -0.12
N THR A 122 6.23 -5.54 0.06
CA THR A 122 7.57 -5.99 -0.38
C THR A 122 7.91 -7.37 0.19
N CYS A 123 7.76 -7.56 1.50
CA CYS A 123 8.05 -8.84 2.15
C CYS A 123 7.15 -9.97 1.62
N LEU A 124 5.88 -9.65 1.37
CA LEU A 124 4.90 -10.59 0.83
C LEU A 124 5.26 -11.04 -0.59
N TYR A 125 5.62 -10.11 -1.47
CA TYR A 125 6.01 -10.43 -2.84
C TYR A 125 7.35 -11.16 -2.92
N ILE A 126 8.32 -10.83 -2.08
CA ILE A 126 9.56 -11.61 -1.93
C ILE A 126 9.26 -13.04 -1.48
N TRP A 127 8.34 -13.22 -0.53
CA TRP A 127 7.94 -14.55 -0.08
C TRP A 127 7.28 -15.35 -1.21
N LEU A 128 6.33 -14.76 -1.94
CA LEU A 128 5.70 -15.40 -3.10
C LEU A 128 6.73 -15.75 -4.19
N MET A 129 7.68 -14.84 -4.45
CA MET A 129 8.77 -15.04 -5.41
C MET A 129 9.69 -16.19 -5.01
N ALA A 130 10.01 -16.33 -3.73
CA ALA A 130 10.86 -17.41 -3.21
C ALA A 130 10.23 -18.81 -3.40
N HIS A 131 8.90 -18.88 -3.50
CA HIS A 131 8.15 -20.12 -3.71
C HIS A 131 7.72 -20.35 -5.16
N THR A 132 8.20 -19.55 -6.12
CA THR A 132 7.82 -19.65 -7.54
C THR A 132 9.05 -19.67 -8.44
N THR A 133 8.86 -20.00 -9.72
CA THR A 133 9.94 -20.04 -10.72
C THR A 133 9.44 -19.61 -12.10
N GLY A 134 10.36 -19.16 -12.96
CA GLY A 134 10.06 -18.79 -14.35
C GLY A 134 9.08 -17.62 -14.42
N ALA A 135 8.20 -17.62 -15.43
CA ALA A 135 7.30 -16.48 -15.68
C ALA A 135 6.44 -16.02 -14.48
N LEU A 136 6.13 -16.92 -13.53
CA LEU A 136 5.42 -16.52 -12.31
C LEU A 136 6.33 -15.73 -11.36
N GLN A 137 7.57 -16.18 -11.22
CA GLN A 137 8.58 -15.49 -10.43
C GLN A 137 8.88 -14.11 -11.01
N ASP A 138 9.01 -14.00 -12.33
CA ASP A 138 9.27 -12.73 -13.02
C ASP A 138 8.18 -11.68 -12.74
N VAL A 139 6.90 -12.07 -12.75
CA VAL A 139 5.79 -11.14 -12.44
C VAL A 139 5.83 -10.71 -10.96
N LEU A 140 6.15 -11.63 -10.05
CA LEU A 140 6.24 -11.31 -8.62
C LEU A 140 7.47 -10.45 -8.30
N GLU A 141 8.55 -10.59 -9.07
CA GLU A 141 9.73 -9.74 -8.99
C GLU A 141 9.37 -8.29 -9.35
N GLU A 142 8.66 -8.06 -10.44
CA GLU A 142 8.20 -6.71 -10.84
C GLU A 142 7.35 -6.06 -9.73
N LEU A 143 6.40 -6.80 -9.15
CA LEU A 143 5.60 -6.30 -8.02
C LEU A 143 6.49 -5.98 -6.81
N ALA A 144 7.48 -6.81 -6.49
CA ALA A 144 8.40 -6.54 -5.39
C ALA A 144 9.27 -5.29 -5.66
N GLN A 145 9.71 -5.08 -6.90
CA GLN A 145 10.47 -3.88 -7.29
C GLN A 145 9.62 -2.62 -7.14
N ASP A 146 8.36 -2.65 -7.58
CA ASP A 146 7.42 -1.54 -7.40
C ASP A 146 7.24 -1.19 -5.92
N GLU A 147 7.04 -2.18 -5.05
CA GLU A 147 6.88 -1.91 -3.60
C GLU A 147 8.15 -1.39 -2.93
N ILE A 148 9.34 -1.86 -3.33
CA ILE A 148 10.61 -1.30 -2.85
C ILE A 148 10.73 0.16 -3.28
N ASN A 149 10.35 0.47 -4.52
CA ASN A 149 10.35 1.84 -5.04
C ASN A 149 9.35 2.72 -4.28
N HIS A 150 8.13 2.24 -4.03
CA HIS A 150 7.10 2.95 -3.27
C HIS A 150 7.55 3.22 -1.83
N MET A 151 8.03 2.18 -1.14
CA MET A 151 8.60 2.30 0.21
C MET A 151 9.70 3.36 0.25
N THR A 152 10.62 3.32 -0.71
CA THR A 152 11.75 4.26 -0.78
C THR A 152 11.29 5.69 -1.05
N LYS A 153 10.32 5.88 -1.96
CA LYS A 153 9.69 7.20 -2.22
C LYS A 153 9.06 7.75 -0.95
N PHE A 154 8.20 6.98 -0.26
CA PHE A 154 7.55 7.43 0.98
C PHE A 154 8.54 7.66 2.13
N TRP A 155 9.58 6.84 2.25
CA TRP A 155 10.66 7.07 3.21
C TRP A 155 11.40 8.39 2.92
N GLY A 156 11.80 8.62 1.66
CA GLY A 156 12.47 9.85 1.24
C GLY A 156 11.60 11.09 1.49
N PHE A 157 10.30 11.00 1.21
CA PHE A 157 9.34 12.05 1.56
C PHE A 157 9.28 12.31 3.06
N GLY A 158 9.28 11.25 3.87
CA GLY A 158 9.30 11.34 5.32
C GLY A 158 10.54 12.08 5.84
N VAL A 159 11.73 11.71 5.37
CA VAL A 159 12.99 12.36 5.76
C VAL A 159 13.02 13.83 5.34
N TRP A 160 12.53 14.14 4.14
CA TRP A 160 12.48 15.52 3.64
C TRP A 160 11.48 16.40 4.39
N ALA A 161 10.25 15.93 4.61
CA ALA A 161 9.19 16.71 5.25
C ALA A 161 9.34 16.78 6.79
N PHE A 162 10.05 15.80 7.38
CA PHE A 162 10.20 15.65 8.82
C PHE A 162 11.68 15.39 9.20
N PRO A 163 12.60 16.34 8.98
CA PRO A 163 14.04 16.14 9.20
C PRO A 163 14.41 15.89 10.66
N ASP A 164 13.62 16.39 11.62
CA ASP A 164 13.84 16.22 13.07
C ASP A 164 13.27 14.91 13.64
N THR A 165 13.08 13.90 12.80
CA THR A 165 12.51 12.60 13.20
C THR A 165 13.56 11.67 13.79
N GLY A 166 14.07 12.03 14.96
CA GLY A 166 14.88 11.10 15.76
C GLY A 166 14.09 9.86 16.17
N LEU A 167 14.79 8.77 16.50
CA LEU A 167 14.22 7.52 17.04
C LEU A 167 13.22 7.77 18.20
N MET A 168 13.42 8.83 18.99
CA MET A 168 12.50 9.27 20.03
C MET A 168 11.11 9.67 19.51
N ARG A 169 11.01 10.34 18.35
CA ARG A 169 9.72 10.76 17.78
C ARG A 169 8.96 9.57 17.22
N ILE A 170 9.65 8.65 16.53
CA ILE A 170 9.09 7.35 16.11
C ILE A 170 8.55 6.58 17.33
N GLY A 171 9.35 6.47 18.39
CA GLY A 171 8.94 5.80 19.64
C GLY A 171 7.70 6.44 20.30
N ARG A 172 7.64 7.77 20.40
CA ARG A 172 6.47 8.49 20.95
C ARG A 172 5.20 8.27 20.11
N THR A 173 5.33 8.27 18.79
CA THR A 173 4.20 8.06 17.89
C THR A 173 3.62 6.65 18.06
N LEU A 174 4.46 5.62 18.13
CA LEU A 174 4.03 4.23 18.36
C LEU A 174 3.31 4.03 19.71
N ILE A 175 3.74 4.74 20.77
CA ILE A 175 3.07 4.71 22.09
C ILE A 175 1.68 5.38 22.03
N LYS A 176 1.56 6.53 21.34
CA LYS A 176 0.28 7.22 21.18
C LYS A 176 -0.73 6.41 20.36
N THR A 177 -0.28 5.63 19.37
CA THR A 177 -1.20 4.77 18.58
C THR A 177 -1.77 3.60 19.38
N ARG A 178 -1.11 3.18 20.47
CA ARG A 178 -1.60 2.11 21.37
C ARG A 178 -2.67 2.56 22.37
N SER A 179 -2.92 3.86 22.51
CA SER A 179 -3.87 4.37 23.52
C SER A 179 -5.17 4.90 22.89
N PRO A 180 -6.11 4.00 22.53
CA PRO A 180 -7.53 4.35 22.64
C PRO A 180 -8.32 3.25 23.36
N PHE A 181 -7.79 2.73 24.46
CA PHE A 181 -8.57 1.99 25.45
C PHE A 181 -8.27 2.62 26.80
N TRP A 182 -9.32 3.01 27.53
CA TRP A 182 -9.34 3.73 28.81
C TRP A 182 -9.37 5.26 28.72
N SER A 183 -10.57 5.77 28.44
CA SER A 183 -11.13 6.90 29.20
C SER A 183 -12.66 6.87 29.03
N SER A 184 -13.30 6.12 29.94
CA SER A 184 -14.68 6.32 30.38
C SER A 184 -14.79 7.61 31.19
#